data_AF-A0A7X6NKK4-F1
#
_entry.id   AF-A0A7X6NKK4-F1
#
_cell.length_a   1.000
_cell.length_b   1.000
_cell.length_c   1.000
_cell.angle_alpha   90.00
_cell.angle_beta   90.00
_cell.angle_gamma   90.00
#
_symmetry.space_group_name_H-M   'P 1'
#
loop_
_entity.id
_entity.type
_entity.pdbx_description
1 polymer ?
#
loop_
_entity_poly.entity_id
_entity_poly.type
_entity_poly.pdbx_seq_one_letter_code
_entity_poly.pdbx_strand_id
1 'polypeptide(L)'
;MKKFLSVILTLALLLTLFPLTALASEPFSLEAPKNLIGELKFRDDGIPYFELKLTVPESVKTINSNLVDNPDYYDGTSCDGIEIIFDYKYGNYDWNEGPSLYWNTSMAVSDYLELGAYEYEPFDEGDFDTVDIKNEVYQFRARFNALWGYQGDWIDKDIYSEYSNIVTIGNPAFYDDASDWAVVELEKANEAGLIPDILKGKDLTKSITREEFAELALLLYEKTTDKTVASVSENPFTDTTNPQIVKAFSIGITQGTSATTFSPNELINREQCATMLFRTIKAIEPEGDFSIEGVKDFPDQADISSWAVEGTKFMAKLGIIKGDSNGNFMPKAVTDAQKAVGYGMASREAAILMSVRTYEEYK
;
A
#
# COMPACT_ATOMS: atom_id res chain seq x y z
N MET A 1 31.65 64.28 2.88
CA MET A 1 32.66 63.36 3.47
C MET A 1 32.49 63.02 4.96
N LYS A 2 31.59 63.64 5.74
CA LYS A 2 31.41 63.28 7.18
C LYS A 2 30.19 62.40 7.51
N LYS A 3 29.27 62.15 6.57
CA LYS A 3 28.09 61.29 6.80
C LYS A 3 28.22 59.84 6.28
N PHE A 4 29.25 59.55 5.48
CA PHE A 4 29.51 58.21 4.94
C PHE A 4 30.48 57.38 5.82
N LEU A 5 31.22 58.02 6.72
CA LEU A 5 32.19 57.35 7.59
C LEU A 5 31.53 56.76 8.86
N SER A 6 30.40 57.30 9.31
CA SER A 6 29.70 56.76 10.48
C SER A 6 28.98 55.45 10.21
N VAL A 7 28.46 55.21 8.99
CA VAL A 7 27.69 53.99 8.69
C VAL A 7 28.59 52.76 8.54
N ILE A 8 29.84 52.95 8.08
CA ILE A 8 30.82 51.86 7.96
C ILE A 8 31.42 51.50 9.33
N LEU A 9 31.51 52.46 10.26
CA LEU A 9 32.04 52.20 11.61
C LEU A 9 31.01 51.54 12.54
N THR A 10 29.70 51.78 12.39
CA THR A 10 28.68 51.03 13.15
C THR A 10 28.46 49.61 12.61
N LEU A 11 28.65 49.37 11.31
CA LEU A 11 28.51 48.03 10.73
C LEU A 11 29.72 47.13 11.06
N ALA A 12 30.91 47.70 11.22
CA ALA A 12 32.11 46.96 11.65
C ALA A 12 32.13 46.63 13.16
N LEU A 13 31.37 47.37 13.99
CA LEU A 13 31.32 47.13 15.45
C LEU A 13 30.20 46.15 15.88
N LEU A 14 29.26 45.84 14.98
CA LEU A 14 28.20 44.85 15.22
C LEU A 14 28.59 43.42 14.83
N LEU A 15 29.79 43.22 14.28
CA LEU A 15 30.34 41.91 13.89
C LEU A 15 31.32 41.32 14.90
N THR A 16 31.58 41.99 16.03
CA THR A 16 32.57 41.54 17.04
C THR A 16 31.98 41.18 18.41
N LEU A 17 30.66 40.97 18.49
CA LEU A 17 29.97 40.59 19.74
C LEU A 17 28.97 39.44 19.56
N PHE A 18 29.14 38.60 18.55
CA PHE A 18 28.71 37.22 18.72
C PHE A 18 29.82 36.53 19.51
N PRO A 19 29.54 35.92 20.68
CA PRO A 19 30.48 34.94 21.20
C PRO A 19 30.71 33.95 20.06
N LEU A 20 31.96 33.76 19.63
CA LEU A 20 32.37 32.49 19.08
C LEU A 20 32.09 31.50 20.21
N THR A 21 30.87 31.00 20.33
CA THR A 21 30.68 29.64 20.80
C THR A 21 31.46 28.84 19.78
N ALA A 22 32.67 28.43 20.15
CA ALA A 22 33.37 27.40 19.42
C ALA A 22 32.33 26.30 19.20
N LEU A 23 31.95 26.06 17.94
CA LEU A 23 31.17 24.89 17.60
C LEU A 23 32.00 23.73 18.15
N ALA A 24 31.49 23.10 19.20
CA ALA A 24 32.13 21.95 19.80
C ALA A 24 32.32 20.93 18.67
N SER A 25 33.56 20.60 18.33
CA SER A 25 33.83 19.58 17.33
C SER A 25 33.38 18.25 17.93
N GLU A 26 32.42 17.59 17.29
CA GLU A 26 32.02 16.24 17.66
C GLU A 26 33.25 15.32 17.71
N PRO A 27 33.35 14.42 18.71
CA PRO A 27 34.50 13.53 18.88
C PRO A 27 34.71 12.56 17.70
N PHE A 28 33.64 12.27 16.95
CA PHE A 28 33.63 11.41 15.77
C PHE A 28 32.39 11.66 14.92
N SER A 29 32.37 11.09 13.71
CA SER A 29 31.23 11.09 12.80
C SER A 29 30.71 9.68 12.55
N LEU A 30 29.39 9.52 12.44
CA LEU A 30 28.75 8.22 12.20
C LEU A 30 28.29 8.10 10.74
N GLU A 31 28.76 7.06 10.05
CA GLU A 31 28.25 6.73 8.71
C GLU A 31 26.84 6.14 8.81
N ALA A 32 25.94 6.51 7.88
CA ALA A 32 24.55 6.05 7.89
C ALA A 32 24.41 4.52 7.81
N PRO A 33 23.37 3.94 8.44
CA PRO A 33 23.03 2.54 8.23
C PRO A 33 22.71 2.26 6.76
N LYS A 34 23.08 1.09 6.25
CA LYS A 34 22.88 0.72 4.84
C LYS A 34 21.94 -0.46 4.69
N ASN A 35 21.26 -0.54 3.55
CA ASN A 35 20.42 -1.68 3.16
C ASN A 35 19.38 -2.05 4.23
N LEU A 36 18.64 -1.06 4.74
CA LEU A 36 17.53 -1.34 5.63
C LEU A 36 16.47 -2.11 4.84
N ILE A 37 16.16 -3.31 5.32
CA ILE A 37 15.08 -4.18 4.85
C ILE A 37 14.17 -4.52 6.04
N GLY A 38 12.92 -4.84 5.75
CA GLY A 38 11.96 -5.23 6.76
C GLY A 38 10.99 -6.25 6.22
N GLU A 39 10.67 -7.24 7.04
CA GLU A 39 9.78 -8.35 6.68
C GLU A 39 8.71 -8.52 7.77
N LEU A 40 7.45 -8.70 7.37
CA LEU A 40 6.38 -9.11 8.28
C LEU A 40 6.54 -10.59 8.64
N LYS A 41 6.63 -10.89 9.93
CA LYS A 41 6.74 -12.24 10.48
C LYS A 41 5.68 -12.47 11.55
N PHE A 42 5.52 -13.74 11.92
CA PHE A 42 4.58 -14.19 12.94
C PHE A 42 5.34 -15.07 13.94
N ARG A 43 5.13 -14.80 15.24
CA ARG A 43 5.57 -15.66 16.33
C ARG A 43 4.77 -16.97 16.34
N ASP A 44 5.20 -17.95 17.12
CA ASP A 44 4.54 -19.26 17.22
C ASP A 44 3.09 -19.18 17.75
N ASP A 45 2.78 -18.13 18.50
CA ASP A 45 1.45 -17.80 19.01
C ASP A 45 0.58 -17.01 18.00
N GLY A 46 1.11 -16.75 16.80
CA GLY A 46 0.43 -16.00 15.75
C GLY A 46 0.56 -14.49 15.87
N ILE A 47 1.26 -13.95 16.87
CA ILE A 47 1.45 -12.51 17.03
C ILE A 47 2.42 -12.00 15.95
N PRO A 48 2.00 -11.03 15.15
CA PRO A 48 2.84 -10.47 14.09
C PRO A 48 3.85 -9.43 14.59
N TYR A 49 4.98 -9.36 13.90
CA TYR A 49 6.03 -8.37 14.13
C TYR A 49 6.78 -8.08 12.83
N PHE A 50 7.40 -6.91 12.73
CA PHE A 50 8.33 -6.58 11.65
C PHE A 50 9.76 -6.90 12.09
N GLU A 51 10.43 -7.79 11.35
CA GLU A 51 11.86 -8.03 11.50
C GLU A 51 12.62 -7.04 10.62
N LEU A 52 13.32 -6.09 11.24
CA LEU A 52 14.12 -5.06 10.56
C LEU A 52 15.60 -5.43 10.57
N LYS A 53 16.22 -5.43 9.38
CA LYS A 53 17.64 -5.69 9.20
C LYS A 53 18.31 -4.58 8.41
N LEU A 54 19.47 -4.16 8.86
CA LEU A 54 20.37 -3.22 8.22
C LEU A 54 21.82 -3.70 8.31
N THR A 55 22.66 -3.07 7.50
CA THR A 55 24.12 -3.22 7.54
C THR A 55 24.72 -2.08 8.38
N VAL A 56 25.38 -2.45 9.47
CA VAL A 56 26.19 -1.51 10.28
C VAL A 56 27.53 -1.27 9.56
N PRO A 57 27.89 -0.02 9.21
CA PRO A 57 29.19 0.28 8.62
C PRO A 57 30.35 -0.09 9.54
N GLU A 58 31.48 -0.50 8.95
CA GLU A 58 32.66 -0.94 9.73
C GLU A 58 33.26 0.19 10.59
N SER A 59 33.14 1.44 10.10
CA SER A 59 33.48 2.64 10.84
C SER A 59 32.68 2.73 12.15
N VAL A 60 31.37 2.52 12.10
CA VAL A 60 30.47 2.55 13.25
C VAL A 60 30.77 1.41 14.22
N LYS A 61 31.01 0.19 13.73
CA LYS A 61 31.40 -0.95 14.59
C LYS A 61 32.68 -0.68 15.37
N THR A 62 33.68 -0.10 14.70
CA THR A 62 34.98 0.23 15.30
C THR A 62 34.82 1.26 16.40
N ILE A 63 34.04 2.32 16.14
CA ILE A 63 33.74 3.36 17.15
C ILE A 63 33.01 2.72 18.33
N ASN A 64 31.95 1.94 18.08
CA ASN A 64 31.18 1.29 19.14
C ASN A 64 32.06 0.40 20.04
N SER A 65 32.93 -0.42 19.45
CA SER A 65 33.85 -1.27 20.22
C SER A 65 34.77 -0.46 21.12
N ASN A 66 35.32 0.64 20.62
CA ASN A 66 36.18 1.53 21.41
C ASN A 66 35.44 2.14 22.61
N LEU A 67 34.17 2.55 22.41
CA LEU A 67 33.36 3.20 23.44
C LEU A 67 32.84 2.22 24.49
N VAL A 68 32.43 1.02 24.08
CA VAL A 68 31.99 -0.04 25.01
C VAL A 68 33.12 -0.45 25.95
N ASP A 69 34.36 -0.54 25.45
CA ASP A 69 35.53 -0.87 26.27
C ASP A 69 36.02 0.33 27.10
N ASN A 70 35.90 1.55 26.57
CA ASN A 70 36.36 2.78 27.22
C ASN A 70 35.50 4.00 26.82
N PRO A 71 34.58 4.45 27.68
CA PRO A 71 33.77 5.66 27.43
C PRO A 71 34.60 6.93 27.21
N ASP A 72 35.82 7.00 27.74
CA ASP A 72 36.76 8.13 27.58
C ASP A 72 37.79 7.88 26.46
N TYR A 73 37.46 7.06 25.45
CA TYR A 73 38.39 6.72 24.37
C TYR A 73 38.85 7.94 23.55
N TYR A 74 37.95 8.90 23.33
CA TYR A 74 38.23 10.13 22.60
C TYR A 74 38.68 11.23 23.57
N ASP A 75 39.86 11.80 23.31
CA ASP A 75 40.54 12.74 24.21
C ASP A 75 39.64 13.93 24.60
N GLY A 76 39.53 14.17 25.91
CA GLY A 76 38.74 15.27 26.48
C GLY A 76 37.22 15.07 26.45
N THR A 77 36.73 13.89 26.05
CA THR A 77 35.29 13.59 25.97
C THR A 77 34.95 12.28 26.66
N SER A 78 33.70 12.15 27.12
CA SER A 78 33.11 10.91 27.60
C SER A 78 31.88 10.62 26.74
N CYS A 79 31.79 9.42 26.17
CA CYS A 79 30.72 9.06 25.22
C CYS A 79 30.09 7.72 25.61
N ASP A 80 28.78 7.63 25.42
CA ASP A 80 28.05 6.37 25.55
C ASP A 80 28.24 5.47 24.32
N GLY A 81 27.88 4.20 24.46
CA GLY A 81 27.79 3.27 23.33
C GLY A 81 26.84 3.77 22.25
N ILE A 82 27.01 3.22 21.04
CA ILE A 82 26.18 3.63 19.90
C ILE A 82 24.85 2.89 19.92
N GLU A 83 23.77 3.64 19.83
CA GLU A 83 22.41 3.16 19.65
C GLU A 83 22.01 3.22 18.17
N ILE A 84 21.12 2.32 17.76
CA ILE A 84 20.37 2.37 16.51
C ILE A 84 18.97 2.85 16.85
N ILE A 85 18.55 3.97 16.29
CA ILE A 85 17.18 4.46 16.39
C ILE A 85 16.42 4.02 15.14
N PHE A 86 15.31 3.32 15.32
CA PHE A 86 14.37 2.93 14.28
C PHE A 86 13.15 3.85 14.35
N ASP A 87 13.10 4.85 13.47
CA ASP A 87 11.89 5.66 13.31
C ASP A 87 10.85 4.85 12.56
N TYR A 88 9.60 4.98 13.00
CA TYR A 88 8.45 4.37 12.36
C TYR A 88 7.46 5.43 11.91
N LYS A 89 6.70 5.10 10.87
CA LYS A 89 5.54 5.85 10.42
C LYS A 89 4.41 4.87 10.18
N TYR A 90 3.25 5.18 10.71
CA TYR A 90 2.04 4.36 10.64
C TYR A 90 0.95 5.15 9.92
N GLY A 91 0.38 4.59 8.85
CA GLY A 91 -0.67 5.23 8.05
C GLY A 91 -0.29 6.67 7.64
N ASN A 92 -1.15 7.63 8.00
CA ASN A 92 -0.98 9.05 7.69
C ASN A 92 -0.30 9.87 8.81
N TYR A 93 0.11 9.27 9.93
CA TYR A 93 0.82 9.97 11.00
C TYR A 93 2.22 10.40 10.54
N ASP A 94 2.80 11.46 11.13
CA ASP A 94 4.21 11.80 10.90
C ASP A 94 5.14 10.84 11.67
N TRP A 95 6.44 10.88 11.39
CA TRP A 95 7.44 10.01 12.00
C TRP A 95 7.36 10.04 13.54
N ASN A 96 7.17 8.86 14.14
CA ASN A 96 7.06 8.64 15.59
C ASN A 96 5.89 9.38 16.28
N GLU A 97 4.93 9.94 15.53
CA GLU A 97 3.74 10.62 16.07
C GLU A 97 2.50 9.71 16.09
N GLY A 98 2.59 8.53 15.45
CA GLY A 98 1.52 7.54 15.45
C GLY A 98 1.47 6.72 16.74
N PRO A 99 0.34 6.07 17.04
CA PRO A 99 0.23 5.15 18.17
C PRO A 99 1.32 4.08 18.12
N SER A 100 1.89 3.76 19.28
CA SER A 100 2.94 2.75 19.40
C SER A 100 2.82 2.01 20.73
N LEU A 101 3.17 0.73 20.71
CA LEU A 101 3.30 -0.10 21.90
C LEU A 101 4.59 0.21 22.67
N TYR A 102 5.54 0.91 22.03
CA TYR A 102 6.85 1.23 22.59
C TYR A 102 6.99 2.73 22.89
N TRP A 103 7.57 3.03 24.05
CA TRP A 103 7.99 4.40 24.39
C TRP A 103 9.35 4.78 23.78
N ASN A 104 10.12 3.80 23.32
CA ASN A 104 11.40 4.00 22.64
C ASN A 104 11.58 2.88 21.60
N THR A 105 12.05 3.23 20.42
CA THR A 105 12.35 2.33 19.31
C THR A 105 13.85 2.36 19.00
N SER A 106 14.68 2.13 20.01
CA SER A 106 16.13 2.04 19.88
C SER A 106 16.69 0.70 20.35
N MET A 107 17.89 0.38 19.87
CA MET A 107 18.64 -0.80 20.28
C MET A 107 20.14 -0.52 20.19
N ALA A 108 20.91 -0.95 21.19
CA ALA A 108 22.37 -0.85 21.17
C ALA A 108 22.97 -1.57 19.95
N VAL A 109 24.00 -1.00 19.33
CA VAL A 109 24.70 -1.63 18.20
C VAL A 109 25.28 -2.98 18.61
N SER A 110 25.71 -3.17 19.86
CA SER A 110 26.17 -4.47 20.38
C SER A 110 25.08 -5.53 20.28
N ASP A 111 23.89 -5.20 20.74
CA ASP A 111 22.76 -6.13 20.84
C ASP A 111 22.25 -6.46 19.45
N TYR A 112 22.20 -5.46 18.56
CA TYR A 112 21.84 -5.66 17.16
C TYR A 112 22.83 -6.58 16.44
N LEU A 113 24.14 -6.46 16.70
CA LEU A 113 25.15 -7.33 16.10
C LEU A 113 25.08 -8.77 16.63
N GLU A 114 24.59 -8.98 17.85
CA GLU A 114 24.37 -10.31 18.43
C GLU A 114 23.08 -10.96 17.91
N LEU A 115 21.96 -10.22 17.92
CA LEU A 115 20.63 -10.71 17.54
C LEU A 115 20.41 -10.75 16.02
N GLY A 116 21.10 -9.88 15.28
CA GLY A 116 21.07 -9.83 13.81
C GLY A 116 19.86 -9.13 13.20
N ALA A 117 18.90 -8.66 14.02
CA ALA A 117 17.73 -7.90 13.61
C ALA A 117 17.13 -7.12 14.79
N TYR A 118 16.31 -6.12 14.48
CA TYR A 118 15.41 -5.47 15.43
C TYR A 118 13.98 -5.95 15.17
N GLU A 119 13.27 -6.37 16.23
CA GLU A 119 11.85 -6.75 16.15
C GLU A 119 11.00 -5.54 16.54
N TYR A 120 10.18 -5.05 15.61
CA TYR A 120 9.19 -4.01 15.88
C TYR A 120 7.80 -4.64 15.93
N GLU A 121 7.13 -4.58 17.07
CA GLU A 121 5.71 -4.94 17.17
C GLU A 121 4.84 -3.77 16.67
N PRO A 122 4.05 -3.98 15.59
CA PRO A 122 3.14 -2.97 15.09
C PRO A 122 2.03 -2.67 16.08
N PHE A 123 1.56 -1.42 16.04
CA PHE A 123 0.35 -1.04 16.74
C PHE A 123 -0.87 -1.65 16.04
N ASP A 124 -1.75 -2.26 16.81
CA ASP A 124 -2.97 -2.90 16.33
C ASP A 124 -4.17 -2.37 17.13
N GLU A 125 -5.14 -1.78 16.43
CA GLU A 125 -6.42 -1.36 17.02
C GLU A 125 -7.42 -2.52 17.14
N GLY A 126 -7.12 -3.68 16.55
CA GLY A 126 -7.94 -4.89 16.59
C GLY A 126 -7.93 -5.62 17.95
N ASP A 127 -8.91 -6.50 18.14
CA ASP A 127 -8.88 -7.46 19.25
C ASP A 127 -7.78 -8.52 18.98
N PHE A 128 -7.28 -9.22 20.01
CA PHE A 128 -6.14 -10.17 19.90
C PHE A 128 -6.24 -11.20 18.76
N ASP A 129 -7.45 -11.45 18.25
CA ASP A 129 -7.75 -12.42 17.20
C ASP A 129 -7.86 -11.82 15.78
N THR A 130 -7.78 -10.50 15.61
CA THR A 130 -8.01 -9.80 14.34
C THR A 130 -6.92 -8.79 14.03
N VAL A 131 -5.67 -9.26 13.90
CA VAL A 131 -4.57 -8.35 13.58
C VAL A 131 -4.65 -7.85 12.14
N ASP A 132 -4.96 -6.57 11.94
CA ASP A 132 -5.11 -5.95 10.61
C ASP A 132 -3.88 -5.16 10.14
N ILE A 133 -2.71 -5.79 10.21
CA ILE A 133 -1.46 -5.20 9.69
C ILE A 133 -1.44 -5.13 8.15
N LYS A 134 -2.32 -5.88 7.48
CA LYS A 134 -2.32 -6.02 6.02
C LYS A 134 -3.02 -4.86 5.31
N ASN A 135 -3.88 -4.11 5.99
CA ASN A 135 -4.58 -2.98 5.39
C ASN A 135 -3.88 -1.63 5.61
N GLU A 136 -2.83 -1.59 6.43
CA GLU A 136 -2.10 -0.38 6.80
C GLU A 136 -0.73 -0.27 6.11
N VAL A 137 -0.18 0.95 6.10
CA VAL A 137 1.17 1.24 5.60
C VAL A 137 2.09 1.54 6.76
N TYR A 138 3.19 0.80 6.84
CA TYR A 138 4.28 1.05 7.75
C TYR A 138 5.50 1.51 6.96
N GLN A 139 6.14 2.57 7.42
CA GLN A 139 7.43 3.00 6.90
C GLN A 139 8.46 3.01 8.03
N PHE A 140 9.66 2.54 7.74
CA PHE A 140 10.77 2.57 8.68
C PHE A 140 11.99 3.23 8.06
N ARG A 141 12.74 3.93 8.90
CA ARG A 141 14.09 4.40 8.60
C ARG A 141 14.93 4.29 9.88
N ALA A 142 16.23 4.08 9.73
CA ALA A 142 17.13 3.93 10.87
C ALA A 142 18.26 4.96 10.83
N ARG A 143 18.77 5.34 11.99
CA ARG A 143 20.01 6.13 12.13
C ARG A 143 20.77 5.70 13.38
N PHE A 144 22.06 5.98 13.43
CA PHE A 144 22.86 5.80 14.63
C PHE A 144 22.82 7.05 15.50
N ASN A 145 22.90 6.85 16.81
CA ASN A 145 23.04 7.89 17.81
C ASN A 145 24.12 7.51 18.84
N ALA A 146 24.86 8.51 19.32
CA ALA A 146 25.70 8.36 20.50
C ALA A 146 25.61 9.64 21.33
N LEU A 147 25.48 9.48 22.64
CA LEU A 147 25.55 10.61 23.57
C LEU A 147 26.99 10.90 23.95
N TRP A 148 27.33 12.17 24.12
CA TRP A 148 28.66 12.57 24.59
C TRP A 148 28.65 13.85 25.42
N GLY A 149 29.72 14.04 26.17
CA GLY A 149 30.00 15.22 26.99
C GLY A 149 31.50 15.48 27.09
N TYR A 150 31.88 16.63 27.65
CA TYR A 150 33.29 16.86 28.00
C TYR A 150 33.63 16.05 29.24
N GLN A 151 34.84 15.52 29.31
CA GLN A 151 35.26 14.70 30.46
C GLN A 151 35.15 15.50 31.77
N GLY A 152 34.46 14.94 32.76
CA GLY A 152 34.19 15.60 34.03
C GLY A 152 32.98 16.55 34.03
N ASP A 153 32.24 16.62 32.94
CA ASP A 153 30.95 17.31 32.81
C ASP A 153 29.81 16.31 32.45
N TRP A 154 28.59 16.79 32.34
CA TRP A 154 27.44 15.98 31.95
C TRP A 154 27.52 15.53 30.47
N ILE A 155 27.06 14.30 30.23
CA ILE A 155 26.79 13.78 28.88
C ILE A 155 25.42 14.32 28.45
N ASP A 156 25.44 15.32 27.55
CA ASP A 156 24.25 16.11 27.20
C ASP A 156 24.17 16.49 25.71
N LYS A 157 25.04 15.92 24.88
CA LYS A 157 25.11 16.19 23.43
C LYS A 157 24.90 14.92 22.64
N ASP A 158 24.21 15.06 21.52
CA ASP A 158 24.00 13.96 20.58
C ASP A 158 24.93 14.06 19.37
N ILE A 159 25.38 12.91 18.90
CA ILE A 159 25.90 12.70 17.55
C ILE A 159 24.91 11.83 16.82
N TYR A 160 24.62 12.18 15.58
CA TYR A 160 23.71 11.41 14.74
C TYR A 160 24.32 11.12 13.38
N SER A 161 24.05 9.93 12.85
CA SER A 161 24.26 9.68 11.43
C SER A 161 23.11 10.26 10.61
N GLU A 162 23.32 10.38 9.30
CA GLU A 162 22.21 10.44 8.35
C GLU A 162 21.34 9.18 8.45
N TYR A 163 20.10 9.27 7.95
CA TYR A 163 19.18 8.14 7.90
C TYR A 163 19.56 7.12 6.82
N SER A 164 19.14 5.87 7.04
CA SER A 164 19.11 4.82 6.03
C SER A 164 18.12 5.14 4.88
N ASN A 165 18.03 4.24 3.89
CA ASN A 165 16.86 4.20 3.03
C ASN A 165 15.58 3.99 3.84
N ILE A 166 14.45 4.43 3.29
CA ILE A 166 13.13 4.09 3.82
C ILE A 166 12.77 2.68 3.34
N VAL A 167 12.23 1.85 4.22
CA VAL A 167 11.53 0.62 3.87
C VAL A 167 10.04 0.82 4.11
N THR A 168 9.22 0.43 3.15
CA THR A 168 7.76 0.47 3.24
C THR A 168 7.24 -0.96 3.27
N ILE A 169 6.44 -1.29 4.28
CA ILE A 169 5.88 -2.62 4.52
C ILE A 169 4.38 -2.46 4.76
N GLY A 170 3.57 -3.41 4.30
CA GLY A 170 2.12 -3.32 4.32
C GLY A 170 1.56 -3.08 2.92
N ASN A 171 0.40 -2.43 2.82
CA ASN A 171 -0.24 -2.14 1.55
C ASN A 171 -0.05 -0.65 1.21
N PRO A 172 1.14 -0.20 0.70
CA PRO A 172 1.31 1.18 0.23
C PRO A 172 0.08 1.51 -0.58
N ALA A 173 -0.62 2.60 -0.25
CA ALA A 173 -1.98 2.90 -0.70
C ALA A 173 -2.17 2.24 -2.06
N PHE A 174 -2.94 1.16 -2.13
CA PHE A 174 -2.89 0.21 -3.25
C PHE A 174 -3.04 0.87 -4.64
N TYR A 175 -3.54 2.10 -4.61
CA TYR A 175 -3.82 3.03 -5.68
C TYR A 175 -2.84 4.22 -5.78
N ASP A 176 -1.61 4.15 -5.24
CA ASP A 176 -0.65 5.27 -5.23
C ASP A 176 -0.26 5.71 -6.66
N ASP A 177 -0.18 4.75 -7.58
CA ASP A 177 0.03 4.97 -9.02
C ASP A 177 -1.30 5.03 -9.82
N ALA A 178 -2.45 5.03 -9.15
CA ALA A 178 -3.75 5.08 -9.83
C ALA A 178 -4.02 6.46 -10.43
N SER A 179 -4.95 6.50 -11.37
CA SER A 179 -5.37 7.77 -11.94
C SER A 179 -6.11 8.62 -10.90
N ASP A 180 -5.88 9.95 -10.89
CA ASP A 180 -6.53 10.90 -9.97
C ASP A 180 -8.05 10.74 -9.86
N TRP A 181 -8.71 10.42 -10.98
CA TRP A 181 -10.17 10.26 -11.03
C TRP A 181 -10.67 9.02 -10.29
N ALA A 182 -9.81 8.04 -10.04
CA ALA A 182 -10.15 6.78 -9.39
C ALA A 182 -9.89 6.78 -7.88
N VAL A 183 -8.99 7.63 -7.39
CA VAL A 183 -8.48 7.63 -6.00
C VAL A 183 -9.60 7.55 -4.95
N VAL A 184 -10.59 8.44 -5.03
CA VAL A 184 -11.69 8.49 -4.03
C VAL A 184 -12.50 7.20 -3.95
N GLU A 185 -12.76 6.56 -5.09
CA GLU A 185 -13.50 5.30 -5.10
C GLU A 185 -12.60 4.09 -4.79
N LEU A 186 -11.28 4.17 -5.05
CA LEU A 186 -10.31 3.17 -4.65
C LEU A 186 -10.06 3.18 -3.13
N GLU A 187 -10.08 4.36 -2.50
CA GLU A 187 -10.09 4.51 -1.04
C GLU A 187 -11.29 3.77 -0.42
N LYS A 188 -12.50 4.04 -0.93
CA LYS A 188 -13.72 3.31 -0.49
C LYS A 188 -13.62 1.81 -0.70
N ALA A 189 -13.04 1.37 -1.82
CA ALA A 189 -12.84 -0.05 -2.08
C ALA A 189 -11.93 -0.70 -1.03
N ASN A 190 -10.86 0.00 -0.64
CA ASN A 190 -9.93 -0.45 0.38
C ASN A 190 -10.63 -0.53 1.75
N GLU A 191 -11.33 0.52 2.16
CA GLU A 191 -12.09 0.58 3.41
C GLU A 191 -13.17 -0.51 3.50
N ALA A 192 -13.83 -0.83 2.38
CA ALA A 192 -14.83 -1.89 2.31
C ALA A 192 -14.23 -3.30 2.18
N GLY A 193 -12.91 -3.43 2.05
CA GLY A 193 -12.22 -4.71 1.84
C GLY A 193 -12.59 -5.37 0.50
N LEU A 194 -12.86 -4.58 -0.54
CA LEU A 194 -13.26 -5.02 -1.88
C LEU A 194 -12.08 -5.18 -2.85
N ILE A 195 -10.84 -5.13 -2.36
CA ILE A 195 -9.63 -5.35 -3.16
C ILE A 195 -9.16 -6.81 -3.04
N PRO A 196 -9.31 -7.65 -4.09
CA PRO A 196 -8.85 -9.03 -4.06
C PRO A 196 -7.32 -9.10 -4.07
N ASP A 197 -6.76 -10.11 -3.42
CA ASP A 197 -5.31 -10.28 -3.27
C ASP A 197 -4.57 -10.34 -4.62
N ILE A 198 -5.18 -10.92 -5.66
CA ILE A 198 -4.60 -10.98 -7.02
C ILE A 198 -4.33 -9.59 -7.62
N LEU A 199 -5.07 -8.58 -7.17
CA LEU A 199 -4.89 -7.21 -7.64
C LEU A 199 -3.86 -6.44 -6.81
N LYS A 200 -3.60 -6.79 -5.55
CA LYS A 200 -2.65 -6.08 -4.68
C LYS A 200 -1.25 -6.01 -5.31
N GLY A 201 -0.68 -4.80 -5.38
CA GLY A 201 0.62 -4.53 -6.01
C GLY A 201 0.64 -4.57 -7.55
N LYS A 202 -0.52 -4.64 -8.22
CA LYS A 202 -0.63 -4.49 -9.68
C LYS A 202 -0.76 -3.01 -10.07
N ASP A 203 -0.26 -2.68 -11.27
CA ASP A 203 -0.59 -1.42 -11.93
C ASP A 203 -2.08 -1.39 -12.30
N LEU A 204 -2.83 -0.47 -11.67
CA LEU A 204 -4.29 -0.38 -11.80
C LEU A 204 -4.77 0.30 -13.07
N THR A 205 -3.88 1.03 -13.74
CA THR A 205 -4.16 1.70 -15.00
C THR A 205 -4.23 0.71 -16.17
N LYS A 206 -3.70 -0.50 -16.00
CA LYS A 206 -3.73 -1.56 -17.02
C LYS A 206 -5.07 -2.28 -17.07
N SER A 207 -5.32 -2.87 -18.23
CA SER A 207 -6.50 -3.72 -18.46
C SER A 207 -6.54 -4.91 -17.51
N ILE A 208 -7.73 -5.21 -17.03
CA ILE A 208 -8.00 -6.32 -16.12
C ILE A 208 -8.21 -7.63 -16.89
N THR A 209 -7.72 -8.74 -16.34
CA THR A 209 -7.98 -10.09 -16.91
C THR A 209 -9.35 -10.63 -16.48
N ARG A 210 -9.83 -11.67 -17.17
CA ARG A 210 -11.05 -12.39 -16.79
C ARG A 210 -10.96 -13.02 -15.40
N GLU A 211 -9.79 -13.56 -15.03
CA GLU A 211 -9.54 -14.11 -13.70
C GLU A 211 -9.59 -13.03 -12.62
N GLU A 212 -8.87 -11.93 -12.82
CA GLU A 212 -8.85 -10.80 -11.88
C GLU A 212 -10.27 -10.24 -11.65
N PHE A 213 -11.07 -10.09 -12.71
CA PHE A 213 -12.44 -9.62 -12.60
C PHE A 213 -13.36 -10.64 -11.91
N ALA A 214 -13.15 -11.94 -12.12
CA ALA A 214 -13.94 -12.99 -11.47
C ALA A 214 -13.67 -13.06 -9.95
N GLU A 215 -12.41 -12.91 -9.54
CA GLU A 215 -12.07 -12.81 -8.11
C GLU A 215 -12.66 -11.55 -7.46
N LEU A 216 -12.61 -10.42 -8.16
CA LEU A 216 -13.24 -9.18 -7.71
C LEU A 216 -14.77 -9.36 -7.53
N ALA A 217 -15.42 -10.00 -8.50
CA ALA A 217 -16.86 -10.26 -8.47
C ALA A 217 -17.27 -11.26 -7.37
N LEU A 218 -16.44 -12.26 -7.09
CA LEU A 218 -16.63 -13.19 -5.98
C LEU A 218 -16.45 -12.47 -4.64
N LEU A 219 -15.39 -11.69 -4.48
CA LEU A 219 -15.14 -10.92 -3.26
C LEU A 219 -16.29 -9.94 -2.97
N LEU A 220 -16.79 -9.27 -4.01
CA LEU A 220 -17.99 -8.43 -3.92
C LEU A 220 -19.18 -9.22 -3.35
N TYR A 221 -19.49 -10.40 -3.90
CA TYR A 221 -20.56 -11.25 -3.36
C TYR A 221 -20.36 -11.58 -1.88
N GLU A 222 -19.16 -12.03 -1.50
CA GLU A 222 -18.87 -12.46 -0.13
C GLU A 222 -18.97 -11.28 0.85
N LYS A 223 -18.49 -10.10 0.46
CA LYS A 223 -18.54 -8.88 1.26
C LYS A 223 -19.93 -8.28 1.37
N THR A 224 -20.74 -8.31 0.31
CA THR A 224 -22.11 -7.80 0.36
C THR A 224 -23.03 -8.71 1.17
N THR A 225 -22.85 -10.03 1.05
CA THR A 225 -23.76 -11.00 1.70
C THR A 225 -23.30 -11.48 3.07
N ASP A 226 -22.08 -11.12 3.48
CA ASP A 226 -21.38 -11.65 4.66
C ASP A 226 -21.34 -13.19 4.68
N LYS A 227 -21.14 -13.80 3.50
CA LYS A 227 -21.09 -15.25 3.31
C LYS A 227 -19.86 -15.64 2.52
N THR A 228 -19.09 -16.59 3.05
CA THR A 228 -17.99 -17.22 2.30
C THR A 228 -18.52 -18.36 1.43
N VAL A 229 -18.10 -18.39 0.16
CA VAL A 229 -18.39 -19.50 -0.74
C VAL A 229 -17.46 -20.67 -0.42
N ALA A 230 -18.06 -21.83 -0.11
CA ALA A 230 -17.32 -23.04 0.18
C ALA A 230 -16.53 -23.52 -1.05
N SER A 231 -15.34 -24.07 -0.81
CA SER A 231 -14.56 -24.72 -1.87
C SER A 231 -15.32 -25.93 -2.41
N VAL A 232 -15.30 -26.09 -3.74
CA VAL A 232 -15.91 -27.24 -4.43
C VAL A 232 -14.82 -28.04 -5.16
N SER A 233 -14.95 -29.36 -5.20
CA SER A 233 -13.96 -30.25 -5.83
C SER A 233 -14.13 -30.37 -7.35
N GLU A 234 -15.33 -30.09 -7.87
CA GLU A 234 -15.64 -30.20 -9.29
C GLU A 234 -15.18 -28.94 -10.02
N ASN A 235 -14.09 -29.06 -10.78
CA ASN A 235 -13.62 -28.03 -11.69
C ASN A 235 -13.85 -28.49 -13.14
N PRO A 236 -14.75 -27.86 -13.90
CA PRO A 236 -14.96 -28.20 -15.31
C PRO A 236 -13.85 -27.67 -16.22
N PHE A 237 -13.04 -26.71 -15.75
CA PHE A 237 -12.05 -26.01 -16.56
C PHE A 237 -10.70 -26.74 -16.55
N THR A 238 -10.12 -26.88 -17.74
CA THR A 238 -8.82 -27.55 -17.92
C THR A 238 -7.64 -26.58 -17.91
N ASP A 239 -7.91 -25.28 -18.05
CA ASP A 239 -6.91 -24.21 -18.24
C ASP A 239 -6.69 -23.34 -16.99
N THR A 240 -7.36 -23.65 -15.88
CA THR A 240 -7.12 -23.02 -14.57
C THR A 240 -7.40 -24.01 -13.44
N THR A 241 -6.61 -23.93 -12.37
CA THR A 241 -6.83 -24.64 -11.10
C THR A 241 -7.11 -23.66 -9.95
N ASN A 242 -7.35 -22.38 -10.25
CA ASN A 242 -7.58 -21.36 -9.24
C ASN A 242 -8.92 -21.60 -8.52
N PRO A 243 -8.91 -21.86 -7.20
CA PRO A 243 -10.14 -22.17 -6.46
C PRO A 243 -11.14 -21.02 -6.45
N GLN A 244 -10.71 -19.75 -6.59
CA GLN A 244 -11.62 -18.61 -6.62
C GLN A 244 -12.48 -18.60 -7.89
N ILE A 245 -11.91 -18.97 -9.04
CA ILE A 245 -12.67 -19.14 -10.28
C ILE A 245 -13.73 -20.24 -10.12
N VAL A 246 -13.34 -21.37 -9.51
CA VAL A 246 -14.25 -22.52 -9.33
C VAL A 246 -15.39 -22.15 -8.36
N LYS A 247 -15.11 -21.39 -7.29
CA LYS A 247 -16.14 -20.84 -6.39
C LYS A 247 -17.08 -19.88 -7.12
N ALA A 248 -16.55 -18.92 -7.86
CA ALA A 248 -17.37 -17.99 -8.64
C ALA A 248 -18.27 -18.73 -9.65
N PHE A 249 -17.75 -19.80 -10.25
CA PHE A 249 -18.52 -20.65 -11.16
C PHE A 249 -19.63 -21.42 -10.43
N SER A 250 -19.37 -21.99 -9.24
CA SER A 250 -20.33 -22.82 -8.52
C SER A 250 -21.59 -22.07 -8.06
N ILE A 251 -21.48 -20.76 -7.83
CA ILE A 251 -22.61 -19.88 -7.51
C ILE A 251 -23.12 -19.08 -8.70
N GLY A 252 -22.63 -19.36 -9.92
CA GLY A 252 -23.14 -18.80 -11.16
C GLY A 252 -22.70 -17.36 -11.47
N ILE A 253 -21.74 -16.80 -10.74
CA ILE A 253 -21.16 -15.47 -11.02
C ILE A 253 -20.48 -15.48 -12.39
N THR A 254 -19.73 -16.53 -12.69
CA THR A 254 -18.97 -16.64 -13.94
C THR A 254 -19.32 -17.89 -14.75
N GLN A 255 -18.96 -17.87 -16.03
CA GLN A 255 -19.05 -19.00 -16.95
C GLN A 255 -17.76 -19.08 -17.76
N GLY A 256 -17.43 -20.29 -18.24
CA GLY A 256 -16.32 -20.48 -19.16
C GLY A 256 -16.56 -19.82 -20.53
N THR A 257 -15.47 -19.59 -21.25
CA THR A 257 -15.51 -19.27 -22.69
C THR A 257 -15.88 -20.50 -23.52
N SER A 258 -15.73 -21.69 -22.94
CA SER A 258 -16.31 -22.95 -23.41
C SER A 258 -16.79 -23.79 -22.21
N ALA A 259 -17.32 -24.99 -22.47
CA ALA A 259 -17.69 -25.93 -21.41
C ALA A 259 -16.51 -26.37 -20.53
N THR A 260 -15.28 -26.31 -21.06
CA THR A 260 -14.07 -26.81 -20.38
C THR A 260 -12.94 -25.78 -20.31
N THR A 261 -13.20 -24.52 -20.67
CA THR A 261 -12.18 -23.46 -20.75
C THR A 261 -12.70 -22.18 -20.13
N PHE A 262 -11.89 -21.56 -19.28
CA PHE A 262 -12.22 -20.29 -18.62
C PHE A 262 -11.59 -19.07 -19.30
N SER A 263 -10.40 -19.24 -19.88
CA SER A 263 -9.52 -18.20 -20.41
C SER A 263 -9.06 -17.18 -19.36
N PRO A 264 -8.34 -17.59 -18.28
CA PRO A 264 -8.02 -16.71 -17.14
C PRO A 264 -7.19 -15.47 -17.52
N ASN A 265 -6.27 -15.63 -18.47
CA ASN A 265 -5.35 -14.59 -18.91
C ASN A 265 -5.91 -13.67 -20.00
N GLU A 266 -7.10 -13.96 -20.55
CA GLU A 266 -7.72 -13.07 -21.52
C GLU A 266 -8.16 -11.78 -20.83
N LEU A 267 -7.95 -10.65 -21.49
CA LEU A 267 -8.51 -9.39 -21.03
C LEU A 267 -10.02 -9.38 -21.24
N ILE A 268 -10.74 -8.83 -20.28
CA ILE A 268 -12.20 -8.80 -20.30
C ILE A 268 -12.71 -7.48 -20.91
N ASN A 269 -13.72 -7.58 -21.77
CA ASN A 269 -14.39 -6.41 -22.33
C ASN A 269 -15.58 -5.97 -21.45
N ARG A 270 -16.12 -4.77 -21.71
CA ARG A 270 -17.15 -4.15 -20.88
C ARG A 270 -18.47 -4.91 -20.89
N GLU A 271 -18.86 -5.54 -21.99
CA GLU A 271 -20.07 -6.37 -22.00
C GLU A 271 -19.93 -7.62 -21.12
N GLN A 272 -18.72 -8.19 -21.05
CA GLN A 272 -18.40 -9.29 -20.16
C GLN A 272 -18.36 -8.83 -18.69
N CYS A 273 -17.76 -7.66 -18.39
CA CYS A 273 -17.80 -7.08 -17.04
C CYS A 273 -19.25 -6.90 -16.55
N ALA A 274 -20.09 -6.29 -17.40
CA ALA A 274 -21.49 -6.04 -17.06
C ALA A 274 -22.27 -7.32 -16.81
N THR A 275 -22.03 -8.34 -17.64
CA THR A 275 -22.71 -9.64 -17.50
C THR A 275 -22.28 -10.36 -16.23
N MET A 276 -20.99 -10.31 -15.86
CA MET A 276 -20.50 -10.95 -14.65
C MET A 276 -21.02 -10.24 -13.40
N LEU A 277 -21.00 -8.90 -13.35
CA LEU A 277 -21.59 -8.13 -12.25
C LEU A 277 -23.10 -8.32 -12.14
N PHE A 278 -23.82 -8.38 -13.26
CA PHE A 278 -25.25 -8.68 -13.24
C PHE A 278 -25.54 -10.04 -12.61
N ARG A 279 -24.74 -11.07 -12.93
CA ARG A 279 -24.85 -12.38 -12.28
C ARG A 279 -24.48 -12.33 -10.80
N THR A 280 -23.46 -11.55 -10.43
CA THR A 280 -23.11 -11.30 -9.02
C THR A 280 -24.28 -10.70 -8.26
N ILE A 281 -24.92 -9.67 -8.79
CA ILE A 281 -26.09 -9.06 -8.17
C ILE A 281 -27.24 -10.07 -8.03
N LYS A 282 -27.51 -10.86 -9.06
CA LYS A 282 -28.52 -11.94 -8.98
C LYS A 282 -28.18 -12.99 -7.92
N ALA A 283 -26.90 -13.24 -7.64
CA ALA A 283 -26.48 -14.11 -6.56
C ALA A 283 -26.65 -13.44 -5.19
N ILE A 284 -26.37 -12.13 -5.08
CA ILE A 284 -26.53 -11.32 -3.87
C ILE A 284 -28.02 -11.24 -3.47
N GLU A 285 -28.89 -10.90 -4.42
CA GLU A 285 -30.32 -10.69 -4.20
C GLU A 285 -31.17 -11.55 -5.16
N PRO A 286 -31.32 -12.87 -4.95
CA PRO A 286 -31.99 -13.76 -5.90
C PRO A 286 -33.44 -13.38 -6.26
N GLU A 287 -34.13 -12.70 -5.35
CA GLU A 287 -35.52 -12.25 -5.50
C GLU A 287 -35.65 -10.79 -5.97
N GLY A 288 -34.54 -10.16 -6.37
CA GLY A 288 -34.51 -8.76 -6.81
C GLY A 288 -35.24 -8.50 -8.14
N ASP A 289 -35.61 -7.23 -8.37
CA ASP A 289 -36.19 -6.80 -9.65
C ASP A 289 -35.10 -6.48 -10.68
N PHE A 290 -34.90 -7.42 -11.61
CA PHE A 290 -33.95 -7.30 -12.70
C PHE A 290 -34.53 -6.68 -13.98
N SER A 291 -35.72 -6.09 -13.92
CA SER A 291 -36.37 -5.53 -15.09
C SER A 291 -35.58 -4.39 -15.73
N ILE A 292 -35.37 -4.52 -17.04
CA ILE A 292 -34.81 -3.48 -17.92
C ILE A 292 -35.90 -2.78 -18.74
N GLU A 293 -37.17 -2.89 -18.33
CA GLU A 293 -38.27 -2.21 -19.00
C GLU A 293 -38.06 -0.69 -19.01
N GLY A 294 -38.29 -0.07 -20.16
CA GLY A 294 -38.08 1.38 -20.36
C GLY A 294 -36.62 1.79 -20.55
N VAL A 295 -35.64 0.89 -20.43
CA VAL A 295 -34.23 1.18 -20.73
C VAL A 295 -34.03 1.24 -22.25
N LYS A 296 -33.76 2.45 -22.74
CA LYS A 296 -33.50 2.72 -24.16
C LYS A 296 -32.28 1.95 -24.66
N ASP A 297 -32.28 1.63 -25.94
CA ASP A 297 -31.12 1.06 -26.61
C ASP A 297 -29.99 2.09 -26.69
N PHE A 298 -28.75 1.60 -26.56
CA PHE A 298 -27.55 2.41 -26.79
C PHE A 298 -27.39 2.69 -28.29
N PRO A 299 -26.70 3.77 -28.70
CA PRO A 299 -26.39 3.99 -30.11
C PRO A 299 -25.56 2.85 -30.72
N ASP A 300 -24.71 2.20 -29.93
CA ASP A 300 -23.91 1.02 -30.29
C ASP A 300 -24.56 -0.31 -29.87
N GLN A 301 -25.90 -0.35 -29.71
CA GLN A 301 -26.64 -1.55 -29.30
C GLN A 301 -26.38 -2.77 -30.19
N ALA A 302 -26.15 -2.55 -31.49
CA ALA A 302 -25.87 -3.61 -32.45
C ALA A 302 -24.52 -4.32 -32.21
N ASP A 303 -23.59 -3.66 -31.51
CA ASP A 303 -22.29 -4.23 -31.17
C ASP A 303 -22.33 -5.03 -29.85
N ILE A 304 -23.43 -4.95 -29.09
CA ILE A 304 -23.65 -5.70 -27.85
C ILE A 304 -24.08 -7.12 -28.20
N SER A 305 -23.37 -8.11 -27.66
CA SER A 305 -23.75 -9.51 -27.81
C SER A 305 -25.13 -9.78 -27.21
N SER A 306 -25.94 -10.62 -27.85
CA SER A 306 -27.31 -10.93 -27.40
C SER A 306 -27.39 -11.42 -25.94
N TRP A 307 -26.41 -12.19 -25.50
CA TRP A 307 -26.31 -12.70 -24.12
C TRP A 307 -25.94 -11.63 -23.09
N ALA A 308 -25.41 -10.48 -23.53
CA ALA A 308 -24.97 -9.40 -22.65
C ALA A 308 -26.02 -8.28 -22.51
N VAL A 309 -27.02 -8.21 -23.40
CA VAL A 309 -27.98 -7.08 -23.48
C VAL A 309 -28.65 -6.78 -22.15
N GLU A 310 -29.09 -7.81 -21.43
CA GLU A 310 -29.76 -7.62 -20.13
C GLU A 310 -28.79 -7.03 -19.11
N GLY A 311 -27.60 -7.63 -18.96
CA GLY A 311 -26.58 -7.15 -18.03
C GLY A 311 -26.09 -5.74 -18.34
N THR A 312 -25.84 -5.40 -19.62
CA THR A 312 -25.38 -4.05 -20.00
C THR A 312 -26.43 -2.99 -19.69
N LYS A 313 -27.71 -3.25 -20.02
CA LYS A 313 -28.81 -2.33 -19.73
C LYS A 313 -29.06 -2.19 -18.24
N PHE A 314 -29.01 -3.28 -17.48
CA PHE A 314 -29.22 -3.25 -16.04
C PHE A 314 -28.09 -2.47 -15.33
N MET A 315 -26.83 -2.72 -15.70
CA MET A 315 -25.69 -1.98 -15.15
C MET A 315 -25.72 -0.48 -15.49
N ALA A 316 -26.20 -0.13 -16.68
CA ALA A 316 -26.39 1.26 -17.08
C ALA A 316 -27.55 1.93 -16.33
N LYS A 317 -28.67 1.23 -16.12
CA LYS A 317 -29.83 1.69 -15.34
C LYS A 317 -29.42 2.08 -13.92
N LEU A 318 -28.57 1.27 -13.29
CA LEU A 318 -28.04 1.52 -11.93
C LEU A 318 -26.88 2.54 -11.90
N GLY A 319 -26.37 2.99 -13.05
CA GLY A 319 -25.24 3.91 -13.11
C GLY A 319 -23.89 3.30 -12.67
N ILE A 320 -23.83 1.99 -12.45
CA ILE A 320 -22.61 1.23 -12.11
C ILE A 320 -21.62 1.33 -13.27
N ILE A 321 -22.10 1.04 -14.48
CA ILE A 321 -21.33 1.18 -15.73
C ILE A 321 -21.92 2.34 -16.53
N LYS A 322 -21.15 3.42 -16.60
CA LYS A 322 -21.49 4.61 -17.40
C LYS A 322 -20.94 4.46 -18.81
N GLY A 323 -21.74 4.82 -19.81
CA GLY A 323 -21.30 4.90 -21.19
C GLY A 323 -20.34 6.07 -21.45
N ASP A 324 -19.97 6.27 -22.72
CA ASP A 324 -19.21 7.44 -23.14
C ASP A 324 -20.09 8.71 -23.20
N SER A 325 -19.47 9.85 -23.49
CA SER A 325 -20.17 11.13 -23.64
C SER A 325 -21.14 11.19 -24.82
N ASN A 326 -21.06 10.22 -25.76
CA ASN A 326 -21.96 10.11 -26.91
C ASN A 326 -23.16 9.19 -26.63
N GLY A 327 -23.22 8.60 -25.42
CA GLY A 327 -24.25 7.66 -25.00
C GLY A 327 -23.99 6.21 -25.40
N ASN A 328 -22.83 5.89 -25.97
CA ASN A 328 -22.43 4.52 -26.29
C ASN A 328 -22.10 3.72 -25.02
N PHE A 329 -22.42 2.44 -25.01
CA PHE A 329 -22.03 1.54 -23.91
C PHE A 329 -20.54 1.16 -23.98
N MET A 330 -20.01 1.08 -25.21
CA MET A 330 -18.67 0.59 -25.56
C MET A 330 -18.46 -0.90 -25.20
N PRO A 331 -19.23 -1.85 -25.77
CA PRO A 331 -19.24 -3.24 -25.31
C PRO A 331 -17.93 -3.98 -25.59
N LYS A 332 -17.41 -3.85 -26.81
CA LYS A 332 -16.21 -4.51 -27.31
C LYS A 332 -15.71 -3.82 -28.59
N ALA A 333 -14.46 -4.06 -28.95
CA ALA A 333 -13.92 -3.63 -30.23
C ALA A 333 -14.49 -4.47 -31.39
N VAL A 334 -15.01 -3.80 -32.43
CA VAL A 334 -15.51 -4.42 -33.68
C VAL A 334 -14.64 -4.09 -34.90
N THR A 335 -13.71 -3.14 -34.77
CA THR A 335 -12.72 -2.76 -35.79
C THR A 335 -11.30 -2.93 -35.27
N ASP A 336 -10.32 -3.05 -36.17
CA ASP A 336 -8.91 -3.13 -35.78
C ASP A 336 -8.39 -1.83 -35.17
N ALA A 337 -8.93 -0.67 -35.59
CA ALA A 337 -8.64 0.62 -34.97
C ALA A 337 -9.10 0.66 -33.50
N GLN A 338 -10.29 0.13 -33.21
CA GLN A 338 -10.80 0.00 -31.84
C GLN A 338 -9.95 -0.96 -31.01
N LYS A 339 -9.53 -2.10 -31.57
CA LYS A 339 -8.64 -3.04 -30.87
C LYS A 339 -7.30 -2.38 -30.52
N ALA A 340 -6.73 -1.60 -31.45
CA ALA A 340 -5.45 -0.93 -31.27
C ALA A 340 -5.45 0.08 -30.11
N VAL A 341 -6.61 0.65 -29.76
CA VAL A 341 -6.75 1.61 -28.65
C VAL A 341 -7.44 1.01 -27.42
N GLY A 342 -7.66 -0.30 -27.39
CA GLY A 342 -8.32 -0.96 -26.25
C GLY A 342 -9.78 -0.55 -26.06
N TYR A 343 -10.50 -0.23 -27.14
CA TYR A 343 -11.91 0.14 -27.06
C TYR A 343 -12.74 -0.97 -26.41
N GLY A 344 -13.54 -0.60 -25.42
CA GLY A 344 -14.39 -1.53 -24.71
C GLY A 344 -13.67 -2.41 -23.69
N MET A 345 -12.40 -2.13 -23.37
CA MET A 345 -11.67 -2.82 -22.31
C MET A 345 -11.82 -2.06 -20.98
N ALA A 346 -11.84 -2.77 -19.86
CA ALA A 346 -11.83 -2.17 -18.53
C ALA A 346 -10.39 -2.18 -17.96
N SER A 347 -9.97 -1.08 -17.35
CA SER A 347 -8.80 -1.06 -16.46
C SER A 347 -9.16 -1.70 -15.11
N ARG A 348 -8.15 -2.11 -14.33
CA ARG A 348 -8.35 -2.64 -12.98
C ARG A 348 -8.98 -1.58 -12.07
N GLU A 349 -8.53 -0.33 -12.13
CA GLU A 349 -9.15 0.77 -11.38
C GLU A 349 -10.63 0.94 -11.75
N ALA A 350 -10.98 0.90 -13.05
CA ALA A 350 -12.38 0.99 -13.47
C ALA A 350 -13.21 -0.21 -12.97
N ALA A 351 -12.64 -1.42 -12.96
CA ALA A 351 -13.33 -2.62 -12.48
C ALA A 351 -13.61 -2.57 -10.96
N ILE A 352 -12.64 -2.14 -10.16
CA ILE A 352 -12.81 -1.93 -8.72
C ILE A 352 -13.87 -0.88 -8.45
N LEU A 353 -13.88 0.21 -9.21
CA LEU A 353 -14.93 1.22 -9.10
C LEU A 353 -16.33 0.67 -9.39
N MET A 354 -16.47 -0.25 -10.36
CA MET A 354 -17.74 -0.93 -10.60
C MET A 354 -18.15 -1.80 -9.40
N SER A 355 -17.22 -2.47 -8.73
CA SER A 355 -17.53 -3.28 -7.55
C SER A 355 -17.96 -2.41 -6.37
N VAL A 356 -17.30 -1.28 -6.12
CA VAL A 356 -17.68 -0.31 -5.06
C VAL A 356 -19.08 0.22 -5.28
N ARG A 357 -19.40 0.68 -6.49
CA ARG A 357 -20.75 1.20 -6.80
C ARG A 357 -21.82 0.11 -6.63
N THR A 358 -21.49 -1.12 -6.99
CA THR A 358 -22.40 -2.26 -6.77
C THR A 358 -22.56 -2.54 -5.27
N TYR A 359 -21.48 -2.49 -4.49
CA TYR A 359 -21.53 -2.70 -3.05
C TYR A 359 -22.36 -1.61 -2.36
N GLU A 360 -22.18 -0.33 -2.71
CA GLU A 360 -22.96 0.78 -2.15
C GLU A 360 -24.47 0.67 -2.43
N GLU A 361 -24.85 0.08 -3.57
CA GLU A 361 -26.26 -0.10 -3.96
C GLU A 361 -26.92 -1.30 -3.24
N TYR A 362 -26.17 -2.35 -2.90
CA TYR A 362 -26.71 -3.63 -2.41
C TYR A 362 -26.28 -4.03 -0.98
N LYS A 363 -25.52 -3.18 -0.27
CA LYS A 363 -25.10 -3.39 1.13
C LYS A 363 -26.24 -3.29 2.12
#